data_AF-A0AAU6BYB1-F1
#
_entry.id   AF-A0AAU6BYB1-F1
#
_cell.length_a   1.000
_cell.length_b   1.000
_cell.length_c   1.000
_cell.angle_alpha   90.00
_cell.angle_beta   90.00
_cell.angle_gamma   90.00
#
_symmetry.space_group_name_H-M   'P 1'
#
loop_
_entity.id
_entity.type
_entity.pdbx_description
1 polymer ?
#
loop_
_entity_poly.entity_id
_entity_poly.type
_entity_poly.pdbx_seq_one_letter_code
_entity_poly.pdbx_strand_id
1 'polypeptide(L)'
;MPAQRSVLSLVPRPAKSAVRPGQFTLDTDTALHIGAGAEPAADLLRTLLAPATGLPLRPSPVGQLTLTLDPALAGLTGLGEEGYALTVAPHAVLLRAAHLTGLLRGIQTIRQLLPPQALSETPQPDTRWALPCVEITDLPRHPWRGAMLDVARHFQPVSYLRRYVDLLALHKIGTFHLHLTDDQGWRMPVSAYPKLTEIGSHRAESQQGPAGSDLHDGVPHAGSYTRAELTGLVSYAAARGVTVMPEIEMPGHVRAALAAYPRLGNNPERVLDVWTRWGVCDTVLGVHDEVLDFCRTVLDEVMDVFPSPYIHVGGEECPTAEWTHSAAARERALAQGLSSPAALHGWFLGQIGEFLVQRGRRPVGWAETGAELPLDFTVMTWRDAAHTLTAARRGHPVVNAEHRATYLDYAQSADPGEPPAQPGGVVDLRTVHAHDPVPEDAERGATERVLGTQAQLWTEFVTTPERIEYLTYPRLCALADRAWSGATDWTDFRSRLDDHTARLAALGVRYRS
;
A
#
# COMPACT_ATOMS: atom_id res chain seq x y z
N MET A 1 43.54 -4.85 -12.92
CA MET A 1 42.29 -5.38 -12.35
C MET A 1 41.40 -4.21 -12.02
N PRO A 2 40.18 -4.08 -12.57
CA PRO A 2 39.28 -3.04 -12.12
C PRO A 2 38.91 -3.32 -10.65
N ALA A 3 39.00 -2.30 -9.80
CA ALA A 3 38.67 -2.40 -8.40
C ALA A 3 37.21 -2.89 -8.25
N GLN A 4 37.04 -4.08 -7.69
CA GLN A 4 35.73 -4.64 -7.39
C GLN A 4 35.10 -3.74 -6.31
N ARG A 5 34.21 -2.85 -6.73
CA ARG A 5 33.41 -2.01 -5.84
C ARG A 5 32.63 -2.97 -4.93
N SER A 6 33.00 -3.07 -3.65
CA SER A 6 32.29 -3.88 -2.65
C SER A 6 30.98 -3.19 -2.24
N VAL A 7 30.08 -3.02 -3.20
CA VAL A 7 28.80 -2.32 -2.97
C VAL A 7 27.76 -3.36 -2.61
N LEU A 8 27.06 -3.14 -1.50
CA LEU A 8 25.92 -3.96 -1.11
C LEU A 8 24.74 -3.64 -2.04
N SER A 9 24.30 -4.63 -2.81
CA SER A 9 23.19 -4.47 -3.75
C SER A 9 21.83 -4.66 -3.07
N LEU A 10 21.54 -3.75 -2.15
CA LEU A 10 20.31 -3.71 -1.35
C LEU A 10 19.32 -2.69 -1.93
N VAL A 11 18.04 -3.05 -1.94
CA VAL A 11 16.94 -2.18 -2.38
C VAL A 11 15.79 -2.27 -1.37
N PRO A 12 15.48 -1.20 -0.62
CA PRO A 12 16.10 0.12 -0.65
C PRO A 12 17.53 0.16 -0.09
N ARG A 13 18.30 1.18 -0.48
CA ARG A 13 19.65 1.45 0.05
C ARG A 13 19.59 1.82 1.54
N PRO A 14 20.38 1.19 2.41
CA PRO A 14 20.42 1.57 3.82
C PRO A 14 20.96 3.00 4.05
N ALA A 15 20.49 3.67 5.10
CA ALA A 15 20.95 5.01 5.46
C ALA A 15 22.46 5.06 5.73
N LYS A 16 23.01 4.06 6.44
CA LYS A 16 24.45 3.87 6.64
C LYS A 16 24.80 2.39 6.53
N SER A 17 25.85 2.08 5.78
CA SER A 17 26.38 0.72 5.65
C SER A 17 27.89 0.72 5.45
N ALA A 18 28.60 -0.22 6.07
CA ALA A 18 30.01 -0.47 5.86
C ALA A 18 30.25 -1.98 5.68
N VAL A 19 30.91 -2.37 4.58
CA VAL A 19 31.37 -3.75 4.38
C VAL A 19 32.65 -3.97 5.19
N ARG A 20 32.73 -5.11 5.87
CA ARG A 20 33.89 -5.56 6.65
C ARG A 20 34.47 -6.83 6.02
N PRO A 21 35.76 -7.13 6.21
CA PRO A 21 36.34 -8.38 5.74
C PRO A 21 35.67 -9.60 6.38
N GLY A 22 35.45 -10.64 5.57
CA GLY A 22 34.92 -11.92 6.02
C GLY A 22 33.43 -12.13 5.73
N GLN A 23 32.92 -13.24 6.23
CA GLN A 23 31.54 -13.68 6.03
C GLN A 23 31.09 -14.53 7.22
N PHE A 24 29.78 -14.50 7.50
CA PHE A 24 29.12 -15.43 8.42
C PHE A 24 28.36 -16.48 7.59
N THR A 25 28.44 -17.76 7.93
CA THR A 25 27.72 -18.83 7.21
C THR A 25 26.56 -19.32 8.08
N LEU A 26 25.35 -19.32 7.53
CA LEU A 26 24.21 -20.00 8.13
C LEU A 26 24.29 -21.50 7.79
N ASP A 27 24.19 -22.33 8.81
CA ASP A 27 24.23 -23.79 8.72
C ASP A 27 23.30 -24.43 9.77
N THR A 28 23.31 -25.76 9.86
CA THR A 28 22.45 -26.53 10.76
C THR A 28 22.72 -26.29 12.25
N ASP A 29 23.92 -25.79 12.59
CA ASP A 29 24.35 -25.52 13.96
C ASP A 29 24.10 -24.06 14.35
N THR A 30 23.71 -23.22 13.39
CA THR A 30 23.34 -21.83 13.64
C THR A 30 22.08 -21.75 14.51
N ALA A 31 22.22 -21.11 15.66
CA ALA A 31 21.15 -20.93 16.64
C ALA A 31 20.80 -19.44 16.85
N LEU A 32 19.57 -19.19 17.31
CA LEU A 32 19.03 -17.85 17.58
C LEU A 32 19.06 -17.53 19.07
N HIS A 33 19.70 -16.42 19.44
CA HIS A 33 19.42 -15.77 20.71
C HIS A 33 18.24 -14.81 20.53
N ILE A 34 17.16 -15.03 21.26
CA ILE A 34 15.91 -14.27 21.14
C ILE A 34 15.76 -13.43 22.41
N GLY A 35 15.99 -12.13 22.29
CA GLY A 35 15.71 -11.18 23.37
C GLY A 35 14.21 -11.05 23.63
N ALA A 36 13.85 -10.58 24.82
CA ALA A 36 12.45 -10.43 25.21
C ALA A 36 11.67 -9.56 24.20
N GLY A 37 10.54 -10.08 23.71
CA GLY A 37 9.67 -9.41 22.73
C GLY A 37 10.14 -9.55 21.27
N ALA A 38 11.27 -10.21 21.01
CA ALA A 38 11.77 -10.46 19.66
C ALA A 38 11.27 -11.79 19.06
N GLU A 39 10.42 -12.55 19.77
CA GLU A 39 9.86 -13.83 19.32
C GLU A 39 9.15 -13.72 17.97
N PRO A 40 8.30 -12.71 17.70
CA PRO A 40 7.65 -12.59 16.39
C PRO A 40 8.64 -12.37 15.24
N ALA A 41 9.74 -11.67 15.50
CA ALA A 41 10.81 -11.46 14.52
C ALA A 41 11.58 -12.77 14.27
N ALA A 42 11.88 -13.54 15.32
CA ALA A 42 12.51 -14.86 15.17
C ALA A 42 11.64 -15.82 14.35
N ASP A 43 10.34 -15.82 14.59
CA ASP A 43 9.39 -16.66 13.87
C ASP A 43 9.23 -16.23 12.42
N LEU A 44 9.23 -14.92 12.13
CA LEU A 44 9.26 -14.42 10.76
C LEU A 44 10.54 -14.85 10.04
N LEU A 45 11.71 -14.70 10.67
CA LEU A 45 12.99 -15.09 10.08
C LEU A 45 13.00 -16.58 9.71
N ARG A 46 12.53 -17.44 10.62
CA ARG A 46 12.39 -18.89 10.34
C ARG A 46 11.43 -19.13 9.19
N THR A 47 10.24 -18.52 9.23
CA THR A 47 9.21 -18.69 8.20
C THR A 47 9.75 -18.32 6.81
N LEU A 48 10.51 -17.23 6.71
CA LEU A 48 11.01 -16.71 5.44
C LEU A 48 12.24 -17.44 4.91
N LEU A 49 13.02 -18.10 5.76
CA LEU A 49 14.24 -18.84 5.35
C LEU A 49 14.03 -20.35 5.25
N ALA A 50 13.07 -20.92 5.97
CA ALA A 50 12.85 -22.37 6.00
C ALA A 50 12.64 -23.00 4.61
N PRO A 51 11.84 -22.42 3.68
CA PRO A 51 11.56 -23.07 2.40
C PRO A 51 12.82 -23.35 1.56
N ALA A 52 13.70 -22.35 1.43
CA ALA A 52 14.93 -22.47 0.66
C ALA A 52 16.04 -23.22 1.42
N THR A 53 16.21 -22.91 2.71
CA THR A 53 17.40 -23.30 3.45
C THR A 53 17.25 -24.60 4.22
N GLY A 54 16.02 -24.97 4.64
CA GLY A 54 15.77 -26.08 5.56
C GLY A 54 16.40 -25.91 6.95
N LEU A 55 16.98 -24.74 7.26
CA LEU A 55 17.70 -24.53 8.51
C LEU A 55 16.73 -24.38 9.70
N PRO A 56 17.03 -25.02 10.84
CA PRO A 56 16.10 -25.03 11.97
C PRO A 56 16.14 -23.71 12.76
N LEU A 57 17.27 -23.01 12.78
CA LEU A 57 17.49 -21.76 13.54
C LEU A 57 16.92 -21.86 14.98
N ARG A 58 17.39 -22.89 15.70
CA ARG A 58 16.86 -23.27 17.01
C ARG A 58 17.14 -22.17 18.04
N PRO A 59 16.22 -21.91 18.99
CA PRO A 59 16.50 -20.96 20.07
C PRO A 59 17.65 -21.48 20.96
N SER A 60 18.57 -20.59 21.33
CA SER A 60 19.68 -20.86 22.26
C SER A 60 20.11 -19.57 22.98
N PRO A 61 20.34 -19.60 24.31
CA PRO A 61 20.87 -18.45 25.04
C PRO A 61 22.25 -17.98 24.54
N VAL A 62 22.99 -18.85 23.85
CA VAL A 62 24.31 -18.55 23.26
C VAL A 62 24.27 -18.63 21.72
N GLY A 63 23.10 -18.39 21.12
CA GLY A 63 22.92 -18.41 19.67
C GLY A 63 23.76 -17.33 18.97
N GLN A 64 24.33 -17.69 17.82
CA GLN A 64 25.20 -16.82 17.04
C GLN A 64 24.43 -15.67 16.38
N LEU A 65 23.14 -15.87 16.07
CA LEU A 65 22.28 -14.82 15.52
C LEU A 65 21.35 -14.28 16.62
N THR A 66 21.62 -13.06 17.06
CA THR A 66 20.91 -12.38 18.14
C THR A 66 19.89 -11.40 17.58
N LEU A 67 18.63 -11.54 18.01
CA LEU A 67 17.56 -10.59 17.76
C LEU A 67 17.15 -9.95 19.09
N THR A 68 17.26 -8.63 19.23
CA THR A 68 16.94 -7.97 20.51
C THR A 68 16.26 -6.62 20.34
N LEU A 69 15.29 -6.34 21.20
CA LEU A 69 14.76 -5.00 21.38
C LEU A 69 15.64 -4.23 22.37
N ASP A 70 15.97 -2.99 22.03
CA ASP A 70 16.71 -2.06 22.87
C ASP A 70 16.03 -0.69 22.81
N PRO A 71 15.12 -0.40 23.76
CA PRO A 71 14.36 0.85 23.79
C PRO A 71 15.25 2.11 23.84
N ALA A 72 16.49 2.01 24.33
CA ALA A 72 17.42 3.14 24.36
C ALA A 72 17.77 3.64 22.95
N LEU A 73 17.61 2.79 21.93
CA LEU A 73 17.86 3.13 20.52
C LEU A 73 16.82 4.12 19.95
N ALA A 74 15.63 4.23 20.55
CA ALA A 74 14.62 5.20 20.12
C ALA A 74 15.12 6.63 20.33
N GLY A 75 15.68 6.90 21.52
CA GLY A 75 16.12 8.24 21.93
C GLY A 75 17.58 8.55 21.60
N LEU A 76 18.52 7.69 22.02
CA LEU A 76 19.96 8.00 21.96
C LEU A 76 20.55 7.89 20.56
N THR A 77 20.04 6.97 19.73
CA THR A 77 20.50 6.76 18.35
C THR A 77 19.53 7.28 17.30
N GLY A 78 18.34 7.72 17.69
CA GLY A 78 17.32 8.26 16.79
C GLY A 78 16.77 7.26 15.79
N LEU A 79 16.70 5.97 16.13
CA LEU A 79 16.21 4.93 15.20
C LEU A 79 14.68 4.90 15.08
N GLY A 80 13.95 5.53 16.01
CA GLY A 80 12.49 5.62 15.96
C GLY A 80 11.80 4.26 15.86
N GLU A 81 10.57 4.25 15.32
CA GLU A 81 9.69 3.08 15.26
C GLU A 81 10.17 1.96 14.31
N GLU A 82 10.84 2.33 13.22
CA GLU A 82 11.16 1.39 12.13
C GLU A 82 12.67 1.19 11.90
N GLY A 83 13.51 1.94 12.60
CA GLY A 83 14.96 1.85 12.43
C GLY A 83 15.57 0.66 13.16
N TYR A 84 16.70 0.20 12.65
CA TYR A 84 17.45 -0.94 13.18
C TYR A 84 18.95 -0.78 12.95
N ALA A 85 19.72 -1.53 13.74
CA ALA A 85 21.15 -1.71 13.53
C ALA A 85 21.45 -3.20 13.37
N LEU A 86 22.17 -3.53 12.30
CA LEU A 86 22.59 -4.89 11.96
C LEU A 86 24.12 -4.95 11.91
N THR A 87 24.71 -5.86 12.66
CA THR A 87 26.13 -6.20 12.60
C THR A 87 26.29 -7.66 12.23
N VAL A 88 27.00 -7.93 11.14
CA VAL A 88 27.41 -9.28 10.74
C VAL A 88 28.92 -9.36 10.91
N ALA A 89 29.36 -10.26 11.78
CA ALA A 89 30.76 -10.60 12.03
C ALA A 89 31.00 -12.08 11.70
N PRO A 90 32.26 -12.55 11.57
CA PRO A 90 32.54 -13.92 11.13
C PRO A 90 31.93 -15.03 11.98
N HIS A 91 31.60 -14.75 13.25
CA HIS A 91 31.09 -15.72 14.22
C HIS A 91 29.79 -15.31 14.90
N ALA A 92 29.23 -14.14 14.56
CA ALA A 92 28.00 -13.65 15.17
C ALA A 92 27.26 -12.66 14.27
N VAL A 93 25.94 -12.65 14.38
CA VAL A 93 25.04 -11.67 13.77
C VAL A 93 24.23 -11.03 14.88
N LEU A 94 24.19 -9.70 14.94
CA LEU A 94 23.37 -8.95 15.90
C LEU A 94 22.42 -8.03 15.13
N LEU A 95 21.13 -8.26 15.29
CA LEU A 95 20.07 -7.35 14.84
C LEU A 95 19.36 -6.77 16.06
N ARG A 96 19.41 -5.44 16.18
CA ARG A 96 18.77 -4.70 17.26
C ARG A 96 17.92 -3.56 16.73
N ALA A 97 16.80 -3.29 17.40
CA ALA A 97 15.92 -2.18 17.09
C ALA A 97 15.23 -1.68 18.38
N ALA A 98 14.70 -0.47 18.36
CA ALA A 98 13.91 0.03 19.49
C ALA A 98 12.54 -0.63 19.58
N HIS A 99 11.94 -0.95 18.44
CA HIS A 99 10.59 -1.53 18.32
C HIS A 99 10.61 -2.75 17.40
N LEU A 100 9.59 -3.61 17.54
CA LEU A 100 9.48 -4.84 16.76
C LEU A 100 9.54 -4.58 15.25
N THR A 101 8.88 -3.54 14.75
CA THR A 101 8.88 -3.19 13.31
C THR A 101 10.30 -3.02 12.77
N GLY A 102 11.21 -2.40 13.52
CA GLY A 102 12.61 -2.29 13.12
C GLY A 102 13.31 -3.65 12.98
N LEU A 103 13.04 -4.61 13.87
CA LEU A 103 13.53 -5.99 13.68
C LEU A 103 12.97 -6.62 12.41
N LEU A 104 11.67 -6.43 12.11
CA LEU A 104 11.06 -6.95 10.89
C LEU A 104 11.69 -6.33 9.64
N ARG A 105 12.03 -5.02 9.64
CA ARG A 105 12.79 -4.38 8.55
C ARG A 105 14.20 -4.94 8.40
N GLY A 106 14.88 -5.17 9.52
CA GLY A 106 16.22 -5.75 9.53
C GLY A 106 16.27 -7.19 9.00
N ILE A 107 15.25 -7.99 9.27
CA ILE A 107 15.11 -9.34 8.69
C ILE A 107 15.05 -9.28 7.16
N GLN A 108 14.36 -8.32 6.58
CA GLN A 108 14.31 -8.16 5.12
C GLN A 108 15.68 -7.79 4.55
N THR A 109 16.47 -6.98 5.27
CA THR A 109 17.86 -6.72 4.90
C THR A 109 18.72 -7.97 5.01
N ILE A 110 18.60 -8.80 6.05
CA ILE A 110 19.29 -10.10 6.15
C ILE A 110 18.93 -10.98 4.95
N ARG A 111 17.65 -11.06 4.57
CA ARG A 111 17.19 -11.83 3.41
C ARG A 111 17.83 -11.34 2.10
N GLN A 112 18.00 -10.04 1.92
CA GLN A 112 18.68 -9.49 0.73
C GLN A 112 20.21 -9.66 0.79
N LEU A 113 20.82 -9.69 1.97
CA LEU A 113 22.26 -9.95 2.13
C LEU A 113 22.64 -11.40 1.83
N LEU A 114 21.70 -12.34 2.00
CA LEU A 114 21.87 -13.73 1.56
C LEU A 114 21.84 -13.83 0.02
N PRO A 115 22.37 -14.93 -0.55
CA PRO A 115 22.22 -15.22 -1.97
C PRO A 115 20.74 -15.20 -2.39
N PRO A 116 20.40 -14.79 -3.63
CA PRO A 116 19.02 -14.70 -4.10
C PRO A 116 18.18 -15.97 -3.88
N GLN A 117 18.82 -17.14 -3.93
CA GLN A 117 18.23 -18.45 -3.68
C GLN A 117 17.54 -18.56 -2.30
N ALA A 118 17.97 -17.77 -1.31
CA ALA A 118 17.35 -17.74 0.01
C ALA A 118 15.91 -17.21 0.00
N LEU A 119 15.49 -16.59 -1.10
CA LEU A 119 14.13 -16.11 -1.33
C LEU A 119 13.24 -17.12 -2.05
N SER A 120 13.78 -18.28 -2.46
CA SER A 120 13.00 -19.32 -3.12
C SER A 120 11.99 -19.96 -2.17
N GLU A 121 10.82 -20.33 -2.71
CA GLU A 121 9.82 -21.13 -2.00
C GLU A 121 10.13 -22.64 -2.02
N THR A 122 11.25 -23.04 -2.64
CA THR A 122 11.66 -24.45 -2.78
C THR A 122 13.08 -24.67 -2.26
N PRO A 123 13.41 -25.87 -1.74
CA PRO A 123 14.74 -26.17 -1.21
C PRO A 123 15.87 -25.93 -2.22
N GLN A 124 16.99 -25.40 -1.75
CA GLN A 124 18.17 -25.04 -2.56
C GLN A 124 19.43 -25.72 -2.00
N PRO A 125 19.60 -27.05 -2.19
CA PRO A 125 20.58 -27.85 -1.45
C PRO A 125 22.05 -27.50 -1.75
N ASP A 126 22.34 -26.99 -2.95
CA ASP A 126 23.71 -26.66 -3.37
C ASP A 126 24.11 -25.21 -3.07
N THR A 127 23.26 -24.47 -2.35
CA THR A 127 23.53 -23.07 -2.02
C THR A 127 24.23 -22.94 -0.67
N ARG A 128 25.35 -22.22 -0.66
CA ARG A 128 26.00 -21.79 0.57
C ARG A 128 25.38 -20.50 1.10
N TRP A 129 24.79 -20.56 2.29
CA TRP A 129 24.12 -19.44 2.95
C TRP A 129 25.10 -18.48 3.64
N ALA A 130 25.84 -17.70 2.84
CA ALA A 130 26.83 -16.75 3.36
C ALA A 130 26.28 -15.32 3.42
N LEU A 131 26.42 -14.69 4.58
CA LEU A 131 26.23 -13.25 4.78
C LEU A 131 27.61 -12.56 4.72
N PRO A 132 27.78 -11.47 3.95
CA PRO A 132 28.99 -10.66 4.05
C PRO A 132 29.07 -10.00 5.44
N CYS A 133 30.26 -9.89 6.01
CA CYS A 133 30.43 -9.09 7.23
C CYS A 133 30.12 -7.62 6.95
N VAL A 134 29.23 -7.03 7.73
CA VAL A 134 28.72 -5.67 7.52
C VAL A 134 28.35 -5.01 8.83
N GLU A 135 28.38 -3.68 8.84
CA GLU A 135 27.70 -2.84 9.83
C GLU A 135 26.68 -1.98 9.11
N ILE A 136 25.41 -2.07 9.49
CA ILE A 136 24.30 -1.32 8.92
C ILE A 136 23.56 -0.61 10.05
N THR A 137 23.25 0.67 9.84
CA THR A 137 22.33 1.44 10.66
C THR A 137 21.34 2.09 9.71
N ASP A 138 20.07 1.80 9.88
CA ASP A 138 19.07 2.06 8.86
C ASP A 138 17.74 2.49 9.47
N LEU A 139 17.06 3.41 8.80
CA LEU A 139 15.80 4.02 9.19
C LEU A 139 15.17 4.69 7.96
N PRO A 140 13.84 4.78 7.87
CA PRO A 140 13.19 5.42 6.73
C PRO A 140 13.35 6.94 6.75
N ARG A 141 13.48 7.56 5.56
CA ARG A 141 13.35 9.00 5.37
C ARG A 141 11.94 9.50 5.66
N HIS A 142 10.94 8.79 5.14
CA HIS A 142 9.53 9.17 5.27
C HIS A 142 8.77 8.15 6.14
N PRO A 143 7.95 8.59 7.10
CA PRO A 143 7.14 7.68 7.92
C PRO A 143 6.05 6.97 7.10
N TRP A 144 5.55 7.57 6.01
CA TRP A 144 4.59 6.93 5.11
C TRP A 144 5.25 6.40 3.84
N ARG A 145 5.11 5.08 3.62
CA ARG A 145 5.56 4.39 2.41
C ARG A 145 4.47 3.40 2.06
N GLY A 146 3.63 3.75 1.10
CA GLY A 146 2.42 3.02 0.76
C GLY A 146 2.49 2.30 -0.59
N ALA A 147 1.65 1.28 -0.74
CA ALA A 147 1.24 0.77 -2.03
C ALA A 147 -0.25 0.42 -1.98
N MET A 148 -1.01 0.87 -2.97
CA MET A 148 -2.42 0.56 -3.13
C MET A 148 -2.62 -0.54 -4.16
N LEU A 149 -3.52 -1.47 -3.85
CA LEU A 149 -4.08 -2.40 -4.82
C LEU A 149 -5.59 -2.24 -4.87
N ASP A 150 -6.09 -1.91 -6.05
CA ASP A 150 -7.51 -1.98 -6.38
C ASP A 150 -7.93 -3.44 -6.56
N VAL A 151 -8.89 -3.87 -5.74
CA VAL A 151 -9.52 -5.18 -5.86
C VAL A 151 -11.01 -5.05 -6.19
N ALA A 152 -11.52 -3.82 -6.29
CA ALA A 152 -12.88 -3.50 -6.65
C ALA A 152 -13.10 -3.69 -8.15
N ARG A 153 -12.20 -3.19 -9.02
CA ARG A 153 -12.35 -3.33 -10.48
C ARG A 153 -12.05 -4.76 -10.91
N HIS A 154 -10.93 -5.36 -10.48
CA HIS A 154 -10.67 -6.79 -10.64
C HIS A 154 -10.27 -7.46 -9.33
N PHE A 155 -11.10 -8.41 -8.91
CA PHE A 155 -10.93 -9.14 -7.65
C PHE A 155 -9.67 -10.01 -7.68
N GLN A 156 -8.95 -10.02 -6.56
CA GLN A 156 -7.79 -10.89 -6.35
C GLN A 156 -8.03 -11.81 -5.15
N PRO A 157 -7.64 -13.10 -5.21
CA PRO A 157 -7.80 -14.00 -4.08
C PRO A 157 -6.91 -13.58 -2.90
N VAL A 158 -7.35 -13.85 -1.67
CA VAL A 158 -6.59 -13.50 -0.44
C VAL A 158 -5.19 -14.10 -0.41
N SER A 159 -4.98 -15.26 -1.06
CA SER A 159 -3.65 -15.87 -1.22
C SER A 159 -2.69 -14.95 -1.97
N TYR A 160 -3.18 -14.27 -3.01
CA TYR A 160 -2.39 -13.29 -3.74
C TYR A 160 -2.14 -12.03 -2.90
N LEU A 161 -3.13 -11.56 -2.12
CA LEU A 161 -2.92 -10.42 -1.22
C LEU A 161 -1.81 -10.69 -0.19
N ARG A 162 -1.71 -11.92 0.32
CA ARG A 162 -0.59 -12.34 1.18
C ARG A 162 0.75 -12.28 0.46
N ARG A 163 0.81 -12.76 -0.79
CA ARG A 163 2.00 -12.63 -1.63
C ARG A 163 2.38 -11.17 -1.87
N TYR A 164 1.41 -10.31 -2.17
CA TYR A 164 1.63 -8.88 -2.33
C TYR A 164 2.24 -8.28 -1.07
N VAL A 165 1.71 -8.59 0.11
CA VAL A 165 2.25 -8.19 1.42
C VAL A 165 3.70 -8.66 1.63
N ASP A 166 4.06 -9.89 1.26
CA ASP A 166 5.46 -10.37 1.33
C ASP A 166 6.40 -9.52 0.46
N LEU A 167 5.95 -9.17 -0.75
CA LEU A 167 6.71 -8.34 -1.67
C LEU A 167 6.82 -6.89 -1.17
N LEU A 168 5.75 -6.33 -0.60
CA LEU A 168 5.79 -5.01 0.05
C LEU A 168 6.79 -4.99 1.22
N ALA A 169 6.72 -6.00 2.10
CA ALA A 169 7.58 -6.10 3.27
C ALA A 169 9.06 -6.20 2.89
N LEU A 170 9.41 -7.01 1.88
CA LEU A 170 10.79 -7.14 1.39
C LEU A 170 11.40 -5.79 0.97
N HIS A 171 10.58 -4.90 0.41
CA HIS A 171 10.98 -3.56 -0.03
C HIS A 171 10.71 -2.48 1.03
N LYS A 172 10.39 -2.88 2.26
CA LYS A 172 10.14 -1.99 3.41
C LYS A 172 9.00 -0.97 3.20
N ILE A 173 8.04 -1.31 2.34
CA ILE A 173 6.75 -0.62 2.24
C ILE A 173 5.95 -0.96 3.50
N GLY A 174 5.45 0.07 4.19
CA GLY A 174 4.84 -0.06 5.51
C GLY A 174 3.31 -0.08 5.50
N THR A 175 2.70 0.50 4.47
CA THR A 175 1.24 0.60 4.35
C THR A 175 0.77 -0.12 3.10
N PHE A 176 -0.13 -1.08 3.28
CA PHE A 176 -0.92 -1.66 2.19
C PHE A 176 -2.29 -1.00 2.17
N HIS A 177 -2.53 -0.13 1.18
CA HIS A 177 -3.82 0.50 0.94
C HIS A 177 -4.70 -0.46 0.13
N LEU A 178 -5.75 -1.01 0.74
CA LEU A 178 -6.61 -2.00 0.11
C LEU A 178 -7.92 -1.33 -0.33
N HIS A 179 -8.04 -1.06 -1.63
CA HIS A 179 -9.21 -0.43 -2.23
C HIS A 179 -10.31 -1.47 -2.48
N LEU A 180 -11.28 -1.54 -1.56
CA LEU A 180 -12.22 -2.66 -1.41
C LEU A 180 -13.54 -2.48 -2.14
N THR A 181 -13.90 -1.26 -2.53
CA THR A 181 -15.23 -0.94 -3.04
C THR A 181 -15.13 0.10 -4.14
N ASP A 182 -15.90 -0.07 -5.20
CA ASP A 182 -16.07 0.92 -6.26
C ASP A 182 -17.39 0.66 -6.99
N ASP A 183 -17.62 1.37 -8.10
CA ASP A 183 -18.80 1.23 -8.94
C ASP A 183 -18.96 -0.19 -9.52
N GLN A 184 -17.84 -0.85 -9.83
CA GLN A 184 -17.80 -2.16 -10.51
C GLN A 184 -17.65 -3.35 -9.55
N GLY A 185 -17.64 -3.09 -8.24
CA GLY A 185 -17.54 -4.17 -7.26
C GLY A 185 -17.45 -3.75 -5.80
N TRP A 186 -18.11 -4.50 -4.94
CA TRP A 186 -17.98 -4.42 -3.48
C TRP A 186 -17.38 -5.71 -2.92
N ARG A 187 -16.23 -5.63 -2.24
CA ARG A 187 -15.43 -6.82 -1.89
C ARG A 187 -15.43 -7.20 -0.41
N MET A 188 -15.94 -6.36 0.50
CA MET A 188 -15.95 -6.64 1.94
C MET A 188 -17.34 -7.04 2.45
N PRO A 189 -17.51 -8.12 3.22
CA PRO A 189 -18.81 -8.46 3.77
C PRO A 189 -19.15 -7.49 4.93
N VAL A 190 -20.40 -7.02 4.95
CA VAL A 190 -20.96 -6.22 6.04
C VAL A 190 -22.21 -6.92 6.52
N SER A 191 -22.20 -7.36 7.78
CA SER A 191 -23.22 -8.24 8.37
C SER A 191 -24.61 -7.60 8.35
N ALA A 192 -24.69 -6.29 8.59
CA ALA A 192 -25.94 -5.54 8.49
C ALA A 192 -26.46 -5.39 7.05
N TYR A 193 -25.59 -5.54 6.05
CA TYR A 193 -25.89 -5.31 4.64
C TYR A 193 -25.38 -6.45 3.74
N PRO A 194 -25.91 -7.68 3.87
CA PRO A 194 -25.41 -8.86 3.16
C PRO A 194 -25.43 -8.73 1.63
N LYS A 195 -26.43 -8.01 1.07
CA LYS A 195 -26.51 -7.77 -0.37
C LYS A 195 -25.33 -7.01 -0.97
N LEU A 196 -24.51 -6.32 -0.17
CA LEU A 196 -23.30 -5.68 -0.67
C LEU A 196 -22.37 -6.72 -1.32
N THR A 197 -22.28 -7.92 -0.76
CA THR A 197 -21.53 -9.02 -1.39
C THR A 197 -22.41 -9.97 -2.21
N GLU A 198 -23.68 -10.20 -1.84
CA GLU A 198 -24.56 -11.09 -2.64
C GLU A 198 -24.89 -10.50 -4.03
N ILE A 199 -24.95 -9.17 -4.16
CA ILE A 199 -25.24 -8.46 -5.41
C ILE A 199 -24.03 -7.63 -5.82
N GLY A 200 -23.57 -6.74 -4.94
CA GLY A 200 -22.54 -5.75 -5.27
C GLY A 200 -21.18 -6.34 -5.65
N SER A 201 -20.91 -7.61 -5.34
CA SER A 201 -19.66 -8.26 -5.73
C SER A 201 -19.68 -8.87 -7.15
N HIS A 202 -20.82 -8.83 -7.84
CA HIS A 202 -21.03 -9.47 -9.14
C HIS A 202 -21.38 -8.45 -10.22
N ARG A 203 -20.69 -8.48 -11.35
CA ARG A 203 -21.09 -7.76 -12.58
C ARG A 203 -21.16 -8.71 -13.77
N ALA A 204 -21.99 -8.36 -14.75
CA ALA A 204 -22.30 -9.23 -15.88
C ALA A 204 -21.16 -9.34 -16.91
N GLU A 205 -20.36 -8.29 -17.04
CA GLU A 205 -19.25 -8.17 -18.00
C GLU A 205 -18.35 -6.99 -17.63
N SER A 206 -17.23 -6.84 -18.32
CA SER A 206 -16.29 -5.73 -18.13
C SER A 206 -16.03 -5.00 -19.46
N GLN A 207 -15.95 -3.67 -19.41
CA GLN A 207 -15.62 -2.85 -20.56
C GLN A 207 -14.20 -3.16 -21.08
N GLN A 208 -14.07 -3.26 -22.40
CA GLN A 208 -12.79 -3.39 -23.08
C GLN A 208 -12.36 -2.04 -23.65
N GLY A 209 -11.12 -1.62 -23.39
CA GLY A 209 -10.59 -0.35 -23.87
C GLY A 209 -10.89 0.82 -22.93
N PRO A 210 -10.45 2.05 -23.30
CA PRO A 210 -10.52 3.24 -22.45
C PRO A 210 -11.97 3.58 -22.06
N ALA A 211 -12.13 4.32 -20.94
CA ALA A 211 -13.42 4.88 -20.51
C ALA A 211 -14.23 5.46 -21.68
N GLY A 212 -15.51 5.10 -21.77
CA GLY A 212 -16.38 5.46 -22.90
C GLY A 212 -16.36 4.51 -24.09
N SER A 213 -15.59 3.40 -24.04
CA SER A 213 -15.68 2.34 -25.03
C SER A 213 -17.03 1.60 -24.97
N ASP A 214 -17.59 1.28 -26.15
CA ASP A 214 -18.81 0.46 -26.26
C ASP A 214 -18.52 -1.05 -26.23
N LEU A 215 -17.24 -1.45 -26.28
CA LEU A 215 -16.85 -2.86 -26.27
C LEU A 215 -16.85 -3.42 -24.84
N HIS A 216 -17.38 -4.64 -24.69
CA HIS A 216 -17.38 -5.39 -23.44
C HIS A 216 -16.93 -6.83 -23.70
N ASP A 217 -16.41 -7.52 -22.69
CA ASP A 217 -15.92 -8.90 -22.81
C ASP A 217 -17.03 -9.97 -22.78
N GLY A 218 -18.24 -9.63 -22.31
CA GLY A 218 -19.31 -10.59 -22.10
C GLY A 218 -19.01 -11.65 -21.04
N VAL A 219 -18.00 -11.42 -20.18
CA VAL A 219 -17.54 -12.37 -19.17
C VAL A 219 -17.94 -11.89 -17.78
N PRO A 220 -18.85 -12.61 -17.07
CA PRO A 220 -19.20 -12.27 -15.70
C PRO A 220 -17.96 -12.26 -14.79
N HIS A 221 -17.85 -11.21 -13.98
CA HIS A 221 -16.78 -11.07 -13.00
C HIS A 221 -17.36 -10.98 -11.60
N ALA A 222 -16.78 -11.72 -10.66
CA ALA A 222 -17.28 -11.83 -9.30
C ALA A 222 -16.15 -12.02 -8.28
N GLY A 223 -16.46 -11.72 -7.02
CA GLY A 223 -15.60 -12.08 -5.89
C GLY A 223 -15.75 -11.14 -4.71
N SER A 224 -15.74 -11.69 -3.51
CA SER A 224 -15.70 -10.94 -2.25
C SER A 224 -14.91 -11.74 -1.24
N TYR A 225 -14.30 -11.05 -0.29
CA TYR A 225 -13.65 -11.70 0.84
C TYR A 225 -14.68 -12.14 1.88
N THR A 226 -14.29 -13.07 2.73
CA THR A 226 -14.94 -13.30 4.01
C THR A 226 -14.29 -12.45 5.09
N ARG A 227 -15.01 -12.22 6.20
CA ARG A 227 -14.45 -11.54 7.38
C ARG A 227 -13.20 -12.25 7.89
N ALA A 228 -13.22 -13.59 7.92
CA ALA A 228 -12.09 -14.41 8.36
C ALA A 228 -10.86 -14.27 7.46
N GLU A 229 -11.04 -14.18 6.14
CA GLU A 229 -9.94 -13.93 5.20
C GLU A 229 -9.31 -12.56 5.41
N LEU A 230 -10.12 -11.51 5.59
CA LEU A 230 -9.61 -10.16 5.85
C LEU A 230 -8.90 -10.06 7.20
N THR A 231 -9.48 -10.58 8.28
CA THR A 231 -8.82 -10.64 9.60
C THR A 231 -7.50 -11.44 9.55
N GLY A 232 -7.51 -12.54 8.78
CA GLY A 232 -6.31 -13.35 8.54
C GLY A 232 -5.24 -12.60 7.74
N LEU A 233 -5.63 -11.84 6.72
CA LEU A 233 -4.72 -10.99 5.93
C LEU A 233 -4.12 -9.87 6.79
N VAL A 234 -4.93 -9.19 7.60
CA VAL A 234 -4.48 -8.16 8.53
C VAL A 234 -3.42 -8.72 9.49
N SER A 235 -3.69 -9.88 10.08
CA SER A 235 -2.75 -10.55 10.99
C SER A 235 -1.46 -10.96 10.27
N TYR A 236 -1.59 -11.48 9.05
CA TYR A 236 -0.46 -11.88 8.20
C TYR A 236 0.45 -10.70 7.84
N ALA A 237 -0.15 -9.54 7.53
CA ALA A 237 0.54 -8.30 7.21
C ALA A 237 1.22 -7.68 8.44
N ALA A 238 0.55 -7.65 9.59
CA ALA A 238 1.12 -7.19 10.84
C ALA A 238 2.39 -7.98 11.22
N ALA A 239 2.38 -9.30 11.05
CA ALA A 239 3.55 -10.16 11.28
C ALA A 239 4.76 -9.82 10.37
N ARG A 240 4.56 -9.04 9.30
CA ARG A 240 5.58 -8.57 8.35
C ARG A 240 5.87 -7.08 8.47
N GLY A 241 5.28 -6.41 9.46
CA GLY A 241 5.40 -4.97 9.66
C GLY A 241 4.68 -4.17 8.58
N VAL A 242 3.59 -4.69 8.03
CA VAL A 242 2.74 -4.00 7.05
C VAL A 242 1.38 -3.74 7.67
N THR A 243 0.95 -2.49 7.68
CA THR A 243 -0.40 -2.09 8.10
C THR A 243 -1.34 -2.15 6.90
N VAL A 244 -2.46 -2.85 7.02
CA VAL A 244 -3.52 -2.85 5.99
C VAL A 244 -4.50 -1.73 6.29
N MET A 245 -4.49 -0.69 5.47
CA MET A 245 -5.45 0.41 5.51
C MET A 245 -6.60 0.09 4.54
N PRO A 246 -7.83 -0.09 5.01
CA PRO A 246 -8.98 -0.30 4.13
C PRO A 246 -9.44 1.02 3.51
N GLU A 247 -10.02 0.92 2.33
CA GLU A 247 -10.79 2.00 1.71
C GLU A 247 -12.21 1.54 1.42
N ILE A 248 -13.18 2.35 1.83
CA ILE A 248 -14.59 2.24 1.43
C ILE A 248 -14.97 3.56 0.77
N GLU A 249 -15.15 3.53 -0.54
CA GLU A 249 -15.52 4.68 -1.37
C GLU A 249 -16.84 5.31 -0.92
N MET A 250 -16.82 6.63 -0.75
CA MET A 250 -18.00 7.45 -0.51
C MET A 250 -17.73 8.95 -0.74
N PRO A 251 -18.72 9.75 -1.17
CA PRO A 251 -20.07 9.37 -1.62
C PRO A 251 -20.17 9.04 -3.12
N GLY A 252 -19.09 9.24 -3.89
CA GLY A 252 -18.91 8.75 -5.27
C GLY A 252 -18.44 7.29 -5.30
N HIS A 253 -18.24 6.73 -6.49
CA HIS A 253 -17.74 5.35 -6.68
C HIS A 253 -18.51 4.27 -5.90
N VAL A 254 -19.84 4.40 -5.85
CA VAL A 254 -20.73 3.60 -4.98
C VAL A 254 -21.76 2.79 -5.75
N ARG A 255 -21.67 2.71 -7.08
CA ARG A 255 -22.70 2.06 -7.91
C ARG A 255 -22.95 0.60 -7.51
N ALA A 256 -21.94 -0.14 -7.05
CA ALA A 256 -22.12 -1.50 -6.53
C ALA A 256 -23.01 -1.54 -5.26
N ALA A 257 -22.83 -0.58 -4.34
CA ALA A 257 -23.67 -0.47 -3.15
C ALA A 257 -25.11 -0.06 -3.51
N LEU A 258 -25.26 0.84 -4.48
CA LEU A 258 -26.56 1.31 -4.95
C LEU A 258 -27.33 0.23 -5.75
N ALA A 259 -26.63 -0.66 -6.45
CA ALA A 259 -27.25 -1.85 -7.06
C ALA A 259 -27.80 -2.82 -6.00
N ALA A 260 -27.06 -3.01 -4.91
CA ALA A 260 -27.48 -3.86 -3.79
C ALA A 260 -28.62 -3.23 -2.96
N TYR A 261 -28.57 -1.91 -2.76
CA TYR A 261 -29.51 -1.15 -1.94
C TYR A 261 -29.89 0.18 -2.62
N PRO A 262 -30.82 0.17 -3.59
CA PRO A 262 -31.21 1.38 -4.33
C PRO A 262 -31.69 2.55 -3.47
N ARG A 263 -32.28 2.23 -2.30
CA ARG A 263 -32.75 3.21 -1.31
C ARG A 263 -31.68 4.18 -0.79
N LEU A 264 -30.40 3.81 -0.90
CA LEU A 264 -29.28 4.66 -0.50
C LEU A 264 -28.98 5.78 -1.52
N GLY A 265 -29.58 5.74 -2.72
CA GLY A 265 -29.34 6.73 -3.78
C GLY A 265 -30.34 7.89 -3.78
N ASN A 266 -30.25 8.75 -4.79
CA ASN A 266 -31.16 9.89 -4.98
C ASN A 266 -32.47 9.54 -5.69
N ASN A 267 -32.53 8.36 -6.34
CA ASN A 267 -33.68 7.86 -7.09
C ASN A 267 -33.93 6.39 -6.72
N PRO A 268 -34.56 6.11 -5.57
CA PRO A 268 -34.63 4.76 -5.00
C PRO A 268 -35.44 3.77 -5.85
N GLU A 269 -36.35 4.26 -6.69
CA GLU A 269 -37.14 3.45 -7.64
C GLU A 269 -36.32 3.01 -8.88
N ARG A 270 -35.14 3.60 -9.09
CA ARG A 270 -34.27 3.28 -10.23
C ARG A 270 -33.54 1.97 -9.94
N VAL A 271 -33.88 0.92 -10.68
CA VAL A 271 -33.11 -0.34 -10.67
C VAL A 271 -31.76 -0.10 -11.30
N LEU A 272 -30.70 -0.51 -10.59
CA LEU A 272 -29.32 -0.36 -11.02
C LEU A 272 -28.64 -1.73 -11.01
N ASP A 273 -27.90 -2.01 -12.07
CA ASP A 273 -26.90 -3.07 -12.06
C ASP A 273 -25.57 -2.51 -11.53
N VAL A 274 -24.72 -3.42 -11.03
CA VAL A 274 -23.30 -3.15 -10.76
C VAL A 274 -22.65 -2.71 -12.07
N TRP A 275 -21.82 -1.67 -12.02
CA TRP A 275 -21.37 -1.02 -13.23
C TRP A 275 -20.42 -1.91 -14.03
N THR A 276 -20.61 -1.96 -15.35
CA THR A 276 -19.77 -2.71 -16.28
C THR A 276 -18.78 -1.83 -17.03
N ARG A 277 -18.80 -0.51 -16.75
CA ARG A 277 -18.02 0.53 -17.44
C ARG A 277 -16.95 1.13 -16.54
N TRP A 278 -15.93 1.71 -17.18
CA TRP A 278 -14.87 2.50 -16.52
C TRP A 278 -15.19 4.00 -16.57
N GLY A 279 -14.56 4.76 -15.68
CA GLY A 279 -14.68 6.23 -15.60
C GLY A 279 -15.44 6.69 -14.36
N VAL A 280 -16.00 7.89 -14.43
CA VAL A 280 -16.70 8.54 -13.32
C VAL A 280 -18.20 8.28 -13.41
N CYS A 281 -18.80 7.68 -12.37
CA CYS A 281 -20.24 7.44 -12.33
C CYS A 281 -21.00 8.66 -11.79
N ASP A 282 -22.01 9.12 -12.53
CA ASP A 282 -22.88 10.22 -12.08
C ASP A 282 -23.88 9.80 -10.98
N THR A 283 -23.91 8.52 -10.61
CA THR A 283 -24.83 7.98 -9.60
C THR A 283 -24.13 7.89 -8.26
N VAL A 284 -24.52 8.77 -7.33
CA VAL A 284 -23.86 8.95 -6.04
C VAL A 284 -24.81 8.62 -4.88
N LEU A 285 -24.26 8.45 -3.68
CA LEU A 285 -25.07 8.28 -2.47
C LEU A 285 -26.01 9.48 -2.26
N GLY A 286 -27.16 9.24 -1.64
CA GLY A 286 -27.99 10.30 -1.09
C GLY A 286 -27.35 10.95 0.15
N VAL A 287 -28.01 11.96 0.71
CA VAL A 287 -27.55 12.70 1.92
C VAL A 287 -28.60 12.73 3.03
N HIS A 288 -29.53 11.78 2.99
CA HIS A 288 -30.56 11.59 4.02
C HIS A 288 -30.03 10.69 5.15
N ASP A 289 -30.72 10.67 6.28
CA ASP A 289 -30.19 10.07 7.52
C ASP A 289 -29.89 8.58 7.38
N GLU A 290 -30.70 7.84 6.62
CA GLU A 290 -30.46 6.41 6.36
C GLU A 290 -29.10 6.15 5.68
N VAL A 291 -28.63 7.04 4.81
CA VAL A 291 -27.31 6.91 4.18
C VAL A 291 -26.20 7.14 5.19
N LEU A 292 -26.33 8.14 6.06
CA LEU A 292 -25.34 8.37 7.10
C LEU A 292 -25.27 7.17 8.05
N ASP A 293 -26.41 6.59 8.43
CA ASP A 293 -26.45 5.40 9.28
C ASP A 293 -25.88 4.17 8.59
N PHE A 294 -26.11 4.01 7.28
CA PHE A 294 -25.44 3.00 6.45
C PHE A 294 -23.92 3.15 6.51
N CYS A 295 -23.40 4.35 6.19
CA CYS A 295 -21.95 4.59 6.18
C CYS A 295 -21.32 4.34 7.56
N ARG A 296 -21.96 4.81 8.64
CA ARG A 296 -21.49 4.58 10.01
C ARG A 296 -21.45 3.10 10.36
N THR A 297 -22.50 2.36 10.02
CA THR A 297 -22.59 0.91 10.27
C THR A 297 -21.52 0.14 9.50
N VAL A 298 -21.31 0.47 8.22
CA VAL A 298 -20.24 -0.12 7.40
C VAL A 298 -18.87 0.17 8.03
N LEU A 299 -18.60 1.43 8.38
CA LEU A 299 -17.32 1.83 8.96
C LEU A 299 -17.07 1.18 10.33
N ASP A 300 -18.09 1.01 11.16
CA ASP A 300 -17.99 0.25 12.41
C ASP A 300 -17.50 -1.18 12.15
N GLU A 301 -18.11 -1.90 11.20
CA GLU A 301 -17.66 -3.25 10.85
C GLU A 301 -16.26 -3.28 10.20
N VAL A 302 -15.89 -2.24 9.45
CA VAL A 302 -14.52 -2.05 8.92
C VAL A 302 -13.53 -1.91 10.08
N MET A 303 -13.80 -1.04 11.05
CA MET A 303 -12.90 -0.81 12.19
C MET A 303 -12.72 -2.03 13.08
N ASP A 304 -13.70 -2.94 13.11
CA ASP A 304 -13.56 -4.22 13.82
C ASP A 304 -12.62 -5.20 13.12
N VAL A 305 -12.50 -5.13 11.79
CA VAL A 305 -11.62 -6.01 10.99
C VAL A 305 -10.23 -5.41 10.88
N PHE A 306 -10.14 -4.10 10.68
CA PHE A 306 -8.91 -3.39 10.37
C PHE A 306 -8.45 -2.56 11.57
N PRO A 307 -7.40 -2.99 12.29
CA PRO A 307 -6.84 -2.25 13.42
C PRO A 307 -6.06 -1.00 12.99
N SER A 308 -5.89 -0.77 11.68
CA SER A 308 -5.21 0.41 11.14
C SER A 308 -5.72 1.70 11.81
N PRO A 309 -4.83 2.60 12.25
CA PRO A 309 -5.26 3.89 12.75
C PRO A 309 -5.87 4.75 11.63
N TYR A 310 -5.58 4.44 10.37
CA TYR A 310 -6.09 5.13 9.19
C TYR A 310 -7.21 4.32 8.53
N ILE A 311 -8.28 5.01 8.13
CA ILE A 311 -9.37 4.48 7.32
C ILE A 311 -9.55 5.43 6.13
N HIS A 312 -9.44 4.91 4.91
CA HIS A 312 -9.66 5.69 3.70
C HIS A 312 -11.14 5.67 3.32
N VAL A 313 -11.68 6.81 2.92
CA VAL A 313 -13.10 6.96 2.58
C VAL A 313 -13.32 7.47 1.15
N GLY A 314 -12.28 7.47 0.33
CA GLY A 314 -12.31 7.99 -1.04
C GLY A 314 -12.51 9.50 -1.04
N GLY A 315 -13.55 9.94 -1.76
CA GLY A 315 -14.08 11.30 -1.72
C GLY A 315 -13.78 12.15 -2.95
N GLU A 316 -13.02 11.64 -3.90
CA GLU A 316 -12.79 12.19 -5.24
C GLU A 316 -13.97 11.96 -6.18
N GLU A 317 -13.87 12.52 -7.40
CA GLU A 317 -14.69 12.19 -8.57
C GLU A 317 -16.17 11.92 -8.24
N CYS A 318 -16.78 12.83 -7.47
CA CYS A 318 -18.18 12.76 -7.04
C CYS A 318 -19.03 13.82 -7.75
N PRO A 319 -19.66 13.51 -8.90
CA PRO A 319 -20.56 14.42 -9.58
C PRO A 319 -21.78 14.78 -8.72
N THR A 320 -21.88 16.04 -8.29
CA THR A 320 -22.96 16.50 -7.40
C THR A 320 -24.27 16.84 -8.15
N ALA A 321 -24.39 16.42 -9.40
CA ALA A 321 -25.54 16.73 -10.25
C ALA A 321 -26.84 16.12 -9.70
N GLU A 322 -26.82 14.86 -9.26
CA GLU A 322 -27.99 14.20 -8.69
C GLU A 322 -28.52 14.93 -7.43
N TRP A 323 -27.64 15.46 -6.59
CA TRP A 323 -28.06 16.25 -5.42
C TRP A 323 -28.75 17.56 -5.79
N THR A 324 -28.38 18.17 -6.91
CA THR A 324 -29.03 19.40 -7.38
C THR A 324 -30.49 19.15 -7.79
N HIS A 325 -30.79 17.94 -8.27
CA HIS A 325 -32.14 17.53 -8.67
C HIS A 325 -32.93 16.81 -7.55
N SER A 326 -32.27 16.35 -6.49
CA SER A 326 -32.87 15.66 -5.35
C SER A 326 -33.55 16.62 -4.38
N ALA A 327 -34.85 16.43 -4.12
CA ALA A 327 -35.58 17.23 -3.13
C ALA A 327 -34.98 17.08 -1.72
N ALA A 328 -34.67 15.84 -1.32
CA ALA A 328 -34.07 15.55 -0.02
C ALA A 328 -32.69 16.22 0.14
N ALA A 329 -31.87 16.24 -0.91
CA ALA A 329 -30.57 16.91 -0.86
C ALA A 329 -30.71 18.43 -0.78
N ARG A 330 -31.65 19.03 -1.51
CA ARG A 330 -31.94 20.46 -1.42
C ARG A 330 -32.42 20.86 -0.03
N GLU A 331 -33.32 20.07 0.56
CA GLU A 331 -33.79 20.28 1.94
C GLU A 331 -32.65 20.13 2.95
N ARG A 332 -31.79 19.12 2.79
CA ARG A 332 -30.59 18.95 3.63
C ARG A 332 -29.67 20.16 3.54
N ALA A 333 -29.35 20.61 2.33
CA ALA A 333 -28.47 21.76 2.12
C ALA A 333 -29.01 23.02 2.81
N LEU A 334 -30.32 23.29 2.68
CA LEU A 334 -30.99 24.39 3.38
C LEU A 334 -30.93 24.21 4.91
N ALA A 335 -31.22 23.02 5.42
CA ALA A 335 -31.21 22.73 6.85
C ALA A 335 -29.81 22.88 7.47
N GLN A 336 -28.75 22.64 6.70
CA GLN A 336 -27.36 22.79 7.12
C GLN A 336 -26.79 24.19 6.81
N GLY A 337 -27.59 25.11 6.26
CA GLY A 337 -27.15 26.47 5.93
C GLY A 337 -26.11 26.53 4.81
N LEU A 338 -26.08 25.54 3.93
CA LEU A 338 -25.11 25.44 2.82
C LEU A 338 -25.56 26.28 1.63
N SER A 339 -24.59 26.81 0.88
CA SER A 339 -24.84 27.68 -0.27
C SER A 339 -25.53 26.99 -1.44
N SER A 340 -25.34 25.68 -1.59
CA SER A 340 -25.94 24.86 -2.64
C SER A 340 -25.90 23.37 -2.27
N PRO A 341 -26.68 22.52 -2.96
CA PRO A 341 -26.56 21.06 -2.81
C PRO A 341 -25.16 20.52 -3.15
N ALA A 342 -24.38 21.18 -4.01
CA ALA A 342 -23.02 20.74 -4.31
C ALA A 342 -22.09 20.82 -3.07
N ALA A 343 -22.33 21.78 -2.17
CA ALA A 343 -21.57 21.92 -0.93
C ALA A 343 -21.84 20.77 0.07
N LEU A 344 -22.81 19.90 -0.20
CA LEU A 344 -23.03 18.70 0.61
C LEU A 344 -21.88 17.69 0.54
N HIS A 345 -21.02 17.77 -0.48
CA HIS A 345 -19.86 16.89 -0.59
C HIS A 345 -18.92 17.06 0.61
N GLY A 346 -18.48 18.30 0.86
CA GLY A 346 -17.64 18.63 2.01
C GLY A 346 -18.34 18.40 3.35
N TRP A 347 -19.65 18.70 3.44
CA TRP A 347 -20.44 18.38 4.64
C TRP A 347 -20.50 16.88 4.93
N PHE A 348 -20.75 16.05 3.92
CA PHE A 348 -20.84 14.60 4.04
C PHE A 348 -19.51 14.03 4.52
N LEU A 349 -18.40 14.40 3.88
CA LEU A 349 -17.06 13.98 4.29
C LEU A 349 -16.71 14.49 5.70
N GLY A 350 -17.22 15.68 6.08
CA GLY A 350 -17.19 16.18 7.46
C GLY A 350 -17.86 15.25 8.46
N GLN A 351 -19.08 14.80 8.17
CA GLN A 351 -19.83 13.88 9.04
C GLN A 351 -19.11 12.53 9.20
N ILE A 352 -18.56 11.99 8.11
CA ILE A 352 -17.82 10.73 8.13
C ILE A 352 -16.47 10.88 8.85
N GLY A 353 -15.75 11.97 8.59
CA GLY A 353 -14.49 12.26 9.27
C GLY A 353 -14.67 12.40 10.77
N GLU A 354 -15.66 13.18 11.21
CA GLU A 354 -15.98 13.36 12.63
C GLU A 354 -16.29 12.01 13.30
N PHE A 355 -17.09 11.17 12.64
CA PHE A 355 -17.41 9.83 13.14
C PHE A 355 -16.17 8.95 13.36
N LEU A 356 -15.22 8.98 12.42
CA LEU A 356 -13.96 8.24 12.52
C LEU A 356 -13.07 8.79 13.64
N VAL A 357 -12.97 10.12 13.75
CA VAL A 357 -12.19 10.80 14.81
C VAL A 357 -12.75 10.47 16.20
N GLN A 358 -14.06 10.50 16.38
CA GLN A 358 -14.72 10.13 17.65
C GLN A 358 -14.43 8.69 18.09
N ARG A 359 -14.04 7.81 17.15
CA ARG A 359 -13.66 6.41 17.40
C ARG A 359 -12.14 6.19 17.43
N GLY A 360 -11.37 7.27 17.48
CA GLY A 360 -9.91 7.22 17.57
C GLY A 360 -9.22 6.83 16.26
N ARG A 361 -9.92 6.93 15.11
CA ARG A 361 -9.35 6.73 13.78
C ARG A 361 -8.99 8.06 13.13
N ARG A 362 -8.11 7.98 12.14
CA ARG A 362 -7.67 9.10 11.30
C ARG A 362 -8.30 8.92 9.92
N PRO A 363 -9.23 9.80 9.52
CA PRO A 363 -9.78 9.73 8.18
C PRO A 363 -8.71 10.05 7.13
N VAL A 364 -8.74 9.31 6.03
CA VAL A 364 -7.93 9.56 4.84
C VAL A 364 -8.86 9.71 3.64
N GLY A 365 -8.57 10.67 2.76
CA GLY A 365 -9.35 10.89 1.56
C GLY A 365 -8.51 11.41 0.41
N TRP A 366 -8.96 11.13 -0.81
CA TRP A 366 -8.42 11.73 -2.02
C TRP A 366 -8.87 13.19 -2.08
N ALA A 367 -7.92 14.12 -2.22
CA ALA A 367 -8.30 15.51 -2.45
C ALA A 367 -8.57 15.78 -3.93
N GLU A 368 -9.56 16.63 -4.19
CA GLU A 368 -9.72 17.28 -5.49
C GLU A 368 -9.21 18.71 -5.43
N THR A 369 -8.66 19.19 -6.55
CA THR A 369 -8.18 20.58 -6.64
C THR A 369 -9.36 21.53 -6.42
N GLY A 370 -9.26 22.36 -5.37
CA GLY A 370 -10.30 23.34 -5.05
C GLY A 370 -11.44 22.80 -4.17
N ALA A 371 -11.46 21.51 -3.85
CA ALA A 371 -12.28 20.97 -2.78
C ALA A 371 -11.51 21.03 -1.45
N GLU A 372 -12.23 21.27 -0.35
CA GLU A 372 -11.63 21.33 0.99
C GLU A 372 -12.11 20.12 1.79
N LEU A 373 -11.18 19.22 2.13
CA LEU A 373 -11.43 18.19 3.12
C LEU A 373 -11.34 18.81 4.53
N PRO A 374 -12.10 18.31 5.52
CA PRO A 374 -11.96 18.74 6.91
C PRO A 374 -10.52 18.56 7.42
N LEU A 375 -10.02 19.48 8.25
CA LEU A 375 -8.61 19.50 8.69
C LEU A 375 -8.14 18.23 9.43
N ASP A 376 -9.07 17.44 9.97
CA ASP A 376 -8.77 16.16 10.61
C ASP A 376 -8.33 15.07 9.61
N PHE A 377 -8.58 15.27 8.31
CA PHE A 377 -8.16 14.34 7.26
C PHE A 377 -6.66 14.39 7.03
N THR A 378 -6.07 13.20 6.94
CA THR A 378 -4.86 13.00 6.13
C THR A 378 -5.28 12.98 4.67
N VAL A 379 -4.58 13.73 3.82
CA VAL A 379 -4.99 13.95 2.44
C VAL A 379 -4.05 13.23 1.49
N MET A 380 -4.61 12.50 0.53
CA MET A 380 -3.86 11.97 -0.62
C MET A 380 -3.97 12.92 -1.81
N THR A 381 -2.85 13.51 -2.22
CA THR A 381 -2.79 14.42 -3.36
C THR A 381 -2.22 13.70 -4.57
N TRP A 382 -2.93 13.73 -5.70
CA TRP A 382 -2.63 12.85 -6.83
C TRP A 382 -2.42 13.59 -8.16
N ARG A 383 -2.52 14.92 -8.17
CA ARG A 383 -2.40 15.75 -9.39
C ARG A 383 -0.96 16.17 -9.65
N ASP A 384 -0.50 17.20 -8.95
CA ASP A 384 0.82 17.81 -9.14
C ASP A 384 1.40 18.37 -7.81
N ALA A 385 2.61 18.91 -7.88
CA ALA A 385 3.29 19.54 -6.75
C ALA A 385 2.47 20.67 -6.10
N ALA A 386 1.77 21.49 -6.88
CA ALA A 386 0.98 22.61 -6.36
C ALA A 386 -0.23 22.13 -5.57
N HIS A 387 -0.84 21.01 -5.98
CA HIS A 387 -1.90 20.34 -5.22
C HIS A 387 -1.39 19.88 -3.85
N THR A 388 -0.21 19.25 -3.81
CA THR A 388 0.46 18.82 -2.56
C THR A 388 0.74 20.01 -1.64
N LEU A 389 1.30 21.09 -2.16
CA LEU A 389 1.61 22.29 -1.37
C LEU A 389 0.35 22.97 -0.83
N THR A 390 -0.71 23.04 -1.63
CA THR A 390 -2.00 23.61 -1.19
C THR A 390 -2.55 22.84 0.02
N ALA A 391 -2.57 21.51 -0.04
CA ALA A 391 -3.04 20.69 1.07
C ALA A 391 -2.16 20.84 2.33
N ALA A 392 -0.83 20.84 2.15
CA ALA A 392 0.12 20.99 3.25
C ALA A 392 0.01 22.38 3.92
N ARG A 393 -0.13 23.45 3.14
CA ARG A 393 -0.29 24.85 3.63
C ARG A 393 -1.58 25.06 4.40
N ARG A 394 -2.63 24.31 4.08
CA ARG A 394 -3.89 24.28 4.84
C ARG A 394 -3.74 23.58 6.19
N GLY A 395 -2.69 22.79 6.39
CA GLY A 395 -2.36 22.14 7.66
C GLY A 395 -2.63 20.64 7.70
N HIS A 396 -3.07 20.04 6.59
CA HIS A 396 -3.26 18.59 6.51
C HIS A 396 -1.93 17.83 6.57
N PRO A 397 -1.88 16.65 7.20
CA PRO A 397 -0.89 15.64 6.85
C PRO A 397 -1.13 15.18 5.40
N VAL A 398 -0.08 15.08 4.59
CA VAL A 398 -0.21 14.80 3.14
C VAL A 398 0.57 13.54 2.76
N VAL A 399 -0.08 12.67 1.99
CA VAL A 399 0.57 11.58 1.24
C VAL A 399 0.60 11.98 -0.23
N ASN A 400 1.80 12.16 -0.79
CA ASN A 400 1.96 12.52 -2.20
C ASN A 400 1.85 11.26 -3.07
N ALA A 401 0.81 11.23 -3.88
CA ALA A 401 0.40 10.17 -4.78
C ALA A 401 0.33 10.67 -6.24
N GLU A 402 1.24 11.58 -6.63
CA GLU A 402 1.23 12.19 -7.97
C GLU A 402 1.13 11.15 -9.09
N HIS A 403 0.05 11.22 -9.87
CA HIS A 403 -0.29 10.17 -10.81
C HIS A 403 0.75 9.98 -11.91
N ARG A 404 1.44 11.05 -12.31
CA ARG A 404 2.50 11.01 -13.33
C ARG A 404 3.81 10.38 -12.84
N ALA A 405 3.90 10.03 -11.56
CA ALA A 405 5.08 9.41 -10.98
C ALA A 405 4.80 8.11 -10.23
N THR A 406 3.57 7.92 -9.74
CA THR A 406 3.28 6.87 -8.75
C THR A 406 2.14 5.93 -9.15
N TYR A 407 1.39 6.23 -10.21
CA TYR A 407 0.39 5.32 -10.75
C TYR A 407 1.08 4.27 -11.62
N LEU A 408 1.16 3.07 -11.07
CA LEU A 408 1.82 1.93 -11.70
C LEU A 408 0.89 1.24 -12.70
N ASP A 409 -0.39 1.58 -12.75
CA ASP A 409 -1.32 1.13 -13.79
C ASP A 409 -1.05 1.78 -15.16
N TYR A 410 -0.22 2.83 -15.21
CA TYR A 410 0.19 3.48 -16.46
C TYR A 410 1.28 2.66 -17.17
N ALA A 411 1.35 2.81 -18.49
CA ALA A 411 2.34 2.15 -19.34
C ALA A 411 3.78 2.49 -18.91
N GLN A 412 4.68 1.50 -19.02
CA GLN A 412 6.10 1.65 -18.65
C GLN A 412 6.98 2.15 -19.78
N SER A 413 6.48 2.11 -21.02
CA SER A 413 7.17 2.65 -22.19
C SER A 413 6.15 3.04 -23.26
N ALA A 414 6.61 3.82 -24.24
CA ALA A 414 5.83 4.14 -25.44
C ALA A 414 5.97 3.08 -26.55
N ASP A 415 6.58 1.92 -26.25
CA ASP A 415 6.75 0.85 -27.22
C ASP A 415 5.36 0.32 -27.63
N PRO A 416 5.07 0.17 -28.94
CA PRO A 416 3.79 -0.40 -29.40
C PRO A 416 3.49 -1.81 -28.89
N GLY A 417 4.51 -2.56 -28.48
CA GLY A 417 4.40 -3.88 -27.86
C GLY A 417 4.20 -3.86 -26.34
N GLU A 418 4.21 -2.70 -25.69
CA GLU A 418 3.87 -2.57 -24.27
C GLU A 418 2.41 -3.04 -24.08
N PRO A 419 2.12 -4.00 -23.18
CA PRO A 419 0.76 -4.51 -23.08
C PRO A 419 -0.20 -3.43 -22.55
N PRO A 420 -1.52 -3.57 -22.80
CA PRO A 420 -2.52 -2.56 -22.44
C PRO A 420 -2.47 -2.16 -20.97
N ALA A 421 -2.45 -0.85 -20.74
CA ALA A 421 -2.34 -0.20 -19.44
C ALA A 421 -3.36 0.93 -19.39
N GLN A 422 -3.52 1.54 -18.22
CA GLN A 422 -4.43 2.68 -18.09
C GLN A 422 -4.03 3.79 -19.08
N PRO A 423 -4.99 4.38 -19.82
CA PRO A 423 -4.72 5.49 -20.71
C PRO A 423 -4.10 6.66 -19.94
N GLY A 424 -2.90 7.08 -20.35
CA GLY A 424 -2.15 8.09 -19.63
C GLY A 424 -0.77 8.32 -20.23
N GLY A 425 0.04 9.14 -19.53
CA GLY A 425 1.45 9.28 -19.86
C GLY A 425 2.25 8.04 -19.46
N VAL A 426 3.45 7.89 -20.02
CA VAL A 426 4.39 6.84 -19.58
C VAL A 426 4.91 7.16 -18.19
N VAL A 427 4.80 6.21 -17.27
CA VAL A 427 5.42 6.27 -15.93
C VAL A 427 6.48 5.18 -15.89
N ASP A 428 7.68 5.51 -16.37
CA ASP A 428 8.79 4.57 -16.39
C ASP A 428 9.51 4.49 -15.03
N LEU A 429 10.47 3.56 -14.94
CA LEU A 429 11.27 3.34 -13.74
C LEU A 429 12.04 4.59 -13.29
N ARG A 430 12.52 5.41 -14.23
CA ARG A 430 13.32 6.59 -13.94
C ARG A 430 12.45 7.73 -13.42
N THR A 431 11.26 7.89 -13.98
CA THR A 431 10.25 8.84 -13.48
C THR A 431 9.92 8.55 -12.02
N VAL A 432 9.63 7.28 -11.69
CA VAL A 432 9.32 6.87 -10.30
C VAL A 432 10.50 7.12 -9.36
N HIS A 433 11.73 6.81 -9.80
CA HIS A 433 12.94 7.03 -8.99
C HIS A 433 13.23 8.51 -8.74
N ALA A 434 13.02 9.36 -9.75
CA ALA A 434 13.30 10.79 -9.67
C ALA A 434 12.33 11.52 -8.72
N HIS A 435 11.09 11.03 -8.58
CA HIS A 435 10.01 11.69 -7.83
C HIS A 435 10.32 11.86 -6.34
N ASP A 436 10.48 13.10 -5.87
CA ASP A 436 10.49 13.38 -4.43
C ASP A 436 9.05 13.65 -3.97
N PRO A 437 8.53 12.97 -2.93
CA PRO A 437 7.21 13.31 -2.39
C PRO A 437 7.13 14.74 -1.85
N VAL A 438 8.25 15.33 -1.43
CA VAL A 438 8.32 16.72 -0.98
C VAL A 438 8.61 17.61 -2.19
N PRO A 439 7.69 18.51 -2.58
CA PRO A 439 7.94 19.47 -3.66
C PRO A 439 9.21 20.30 -3.42
N GLU A 440 9.96 20.60 -4.49
CA GLU A 440 11.26 21.29 -4.40
C GLU A 440 11.15 22.70 -3.80
N ASP A 441 10.06 23.40 -4.07
CA ASP A 441 9.74 24.75 -3.58
C ASP A 441 8.97 24.74 -2.24
N ALA A 442 8.84 23.59 -1.59
CA ALA A 442 8.14 23.47 -0.31
C ALA A 442 8.88 24.24 0.80
N GLU A 443 8.17 25.16 1.45
CA GLU A 443 8.64 25.76 2.69
C GLU A 443 8.69 24.72 3.82
N ARG A 444 9.46 25.00 4.88
CA ARG A 444 9.64 24.09 6.01
C ARG A 444 8.33 23.60 6.61
N GLY A 445 7.35 24.49 6.79
CA GLY A 445 6.04 24.15 7.34
C GLY A 445 5.26 23.16 6.48
N ALA A 446 5.30 23.31 5.15
CA ALA A 446 4.70 22.36 4.22
C ALA A 446 5.48 21.03 4.17
N THR A 447 6.81 21.10 4.20
CA THR A 447 7.68 19.91 4.21
C THR A 447 7.38 18.98 5.40
N GLU A 448 7.23 19.54 6.61
CA GLU A 448 6.93 18.77 7.82
C GLU A 448 5.55 18.10 7.79
N ARG A 449 4.65 18.52 6.90
CA ARG A 449 3.31 17.95 6.71
C ARG A 449 3.28 16.80 5.69
N VAL A 450 4.28 16.69 4.81
CA VAL A 450 4.35 15.59 3.84
C VAL A 450 4.86 14.33 4.53
N LEU A 451 3.96 13.38 4.76
CA LEU A 451 4.24 12.12 5.43
C LEU A 451 5.07 11.16 4.56
N GLY A 452 4.98 11.27 3.23
CA GLY A 452 5.71 10.44 2.29
C GLY A 452 4.95 10.21 0.98
N THR A 453 5.13 9.02 0.39
CA THR A 453 4.55 8.66 -0.92
C THR A 453 3.88 7.30 -0.91
N GLN A 454 3.09 7.04 -1.95
CA GLN A 454 2.38 5.79 -2.16
C GLN A 454 2.33 5.46 -3.64
N ALA A 455 2.52 4.18 -3.99
CA ALA A 455 2.21 3.65 -5.32
C ALA A 455 0.72 3.34 -5.46
N GLN A 456 0.15 3.53 -6.64
CA GLN A 456 -1.24 3.19 -6.95
C GLN A 456 -1.25 2.16 -8.05
N LEU A 457 -2.09 1.15 -7.93
CA LEU A 457 -2.37 0.22 -9.01
C LEU A 457 -3.87 0.04 -9.12
N TRP A 458 -4.48 0.85 -9.98
CA TRP A 458 -5.85 0.69 -10.43
C TRP A 458 -5.96 -0.50 -11.39
N THR A 459 -7.08 -1.21 -11.37
CA THR A 459 -7.16 -2.53 -12.02
C THR A 459 -8.12 -2.65 -13.18
N GLU A 460 -8.62 -1.56 -13.79
CA GLU A 460 -9.48 -1.62 -14.98
C GLU A 460 -8.86 -2.49 -16.10
N PHE A 461 -7.55 -2.37 -16.31
CA PHE A 461 -6.78 -3.11 -17.34
C PHE A 461 -5.88 -4.21 -16.76
N VAL A 462 -5.98 -4.48 -15.46
CA VAL A 462 -5.03 -5.32 -14.72
C VAL A 462 -5.79 -6.48 -14.07
N THR A 463 -6.04 -7.53 -14.85
CA THR A 463 -6.98 -8.60 -14.44
C THR A 463 -6.32 -9.79 -13.73
N THR A 464 -5.00 -9.94 -13.83
CA THR A 464 -4.26 -11.11 -13.33
C THR A 464 -3.12 -10.74 -12.39
N PRO A 465 -2.76 -11.62 -11.44
CA PRO A 465 -1.54 -11.51 -10.62
C PRO A 465 -0.27 -11.18 -11.42
N GLU A 466 -0.08 -11.82 -12.57
CA GLU A 466 1.09 -11.61 -13.42
C GLU A 466 1.10 -10.20 -14.02
N ARG A 467 -0.07 -9.66 -14.39
CA ARG A 467 -0.17 -8.28 -14.90
C ARG A 467 0.06 -7.26 -13.78
N ILE A 468 -0.42 -7.54 -12.57
CA ILE A 468 -0.12 -6.74 -11.37
C ILE A 468 1.39 -6.68 -11.14
N GLU A 469 2.06 -7.83 -11.13
CA GLU A 469 3.50 -7.90 -10.91
C GLU A 469 4.30 -7.21 -12.03
N TYR A 470 3.88 -7.38 -13.28
CA TYR A 470 4.53 -6.74 -14.44
C TYR A 470 4.51 -5.23 -14.34
N LEU A 471 3.36 -4.66 -13.98
CA LEU A 471 3.21 -3.21 -13.83
C LEU A 471 3.87 -2.71 -12.54
N THR A 472 3.81 -3.48 -11.45
CA THR A 472 4.37 -3.05 -10.17
C THR A 472 5.91 -3.09 -10.18
N TYR A 473 6.52 -4.11 -10.78
CA TYR A 473 7.96 -4.34 -10.70
C TYR A 473 8.66 -4.13 -12.06
N PRO A 474 9.81 -3.43 -12.09
CA PRO A 474 10.62 -2.99 -10.94
C PRO A 474 10.30 -1.59 -10.38
N ARG A 475 9.23 -0.92 -10.83
CA ARG A 475 8.93 0.48 -10.42
C ARG A 475 8.73 0.64 -8.91
N LEU A 476 8.12 -0.32 -8.23
CA LEU A 476 7.99 -0.28 -6.76
C LEU A 476 9.35 -0.32 -6.04
N CYS A 477 10.36 -0.97 -6.63
CA CYS A 477 11.73 -0.92 -6.10
C CYS A 477 12.29 0.51 -6.10
N ALA A 478 12.01 1.29 -7.16
CA ALA A 478 12.40 2.70 -7.24
C ALA A 478 11.64 3.55 -6.21
N LEU A 479 10.33 3.36 -6.08
CA LEU A 479 9.53 4.06 -5.08
C LEU A 479 10.01 3.75 -3.66
N ALA A 480 10.30 2.47 -3.37
CA ALA A 480 10.84 2.04 -2.09
C ALA A 480 12.21 2.68 -1.80
N ASP A 481 13.14 2.67 -2.76
CA ASP A 481 14.46 3.31 -2.62
C ASP A 481 14.31 4.81 -2.33
N ARG A 482 13.45 5.49 -3.07
CA ARG A 482 13.24 6.93 -2.94
C ARG A 482 12.58 7.31 -1.61
N ALA A 483 11.57 6.56 -1.19
CA ALA A 483 10.81 6.83 0.03
C ALA A 483 11.57 6.42 1.31
N TRP A 484 12.44 5.41 1.22
CA TRP A 484 13.27 4.94 2.33
C TRP A 484 14.60 5.71 2.42
N SER A 485 15.35 5.77 1.33
CA SER A 485 16.74 6.26 1.30
C SER A 485 16.86 7.75 0.97
N GLY A 486 15.81 8.36 0.40
CA GLY A 486 15.86 9.71 -0.15
C GLY A 486 16.44 9.76 -1.56
N ALA A 487 17.02 10.90 -1.94
CA ALA A 487 17.62 11.08 -3.25
C ALA A 487 18.88 10.19 -3.38
N THR A 488 18.80 9.16 -4.22
CA THR A 488 19.94 8.32 -4.60
C THR A 488 20.36 8.61 -6.03
N ASP A 489 21.62 8.36 -6.38
CA ASP A 489 22.09 8.49 -7.76
C ASP A 489 21.44 7.41 -8.64
N TRP A 490 21.02 7.79 -9.85
CA TRP A 490 20.35 6.87 -10.78
C TRP A 490 21.25 5.69 -11.18
N THR A 491 22.55 5.93 -11.39
CA THR A 491 23.50 4.88 -11.78
C THR A 491 23.72 3.90 -10.64
N ASP A 492 23.84 4.41 -9.40
CA ASP A 492 23.88 3.59 -8.19
C ASP A 492 22.61 2.73 -8.04
N PHE A 493 21.43 3.35 -8.14
CA PHE A 493 20.16 2.63 -8.05
C PHE A 493 20.03 1.55 -9.12
N ARG A 494 20.34 1.86 -10.38
CA ARG A 494 20.29 0.89 -11.48
C ARG A 494 21.24 -0.28 -11.25
N SER A 495 22.48 -0.02 -10.82
CA SER A 495 23.42 -1.09 -10.51
C SER A 495 22.90 -2.01 -9.40
N ARG A 496 22.31 -1.47 -8.33
CA ARG A 496 21.74 -2.29 -7.25
C ARG A 496 20.50 -3.05 -7.71
N LEU A 497 19.67 -2.42 -8.54
CA LEU A 497 18.46 -3.03 -9.08
C LEU A 497 18.80 -4.18 -10.04
N ASP A 498 19.83 -4.05 -10.88
CA ASP A 498 20.26 -5.11 -11.80
C ASP A 498 20.59 -6.39 -11.03
N ASP A 499 21.34 -6.29 -9.93
CA ASP A 499 21.59 -7.43 -9.04
C ASP A 499 20.31 -7.90 -8.32
N HIS A 500 19.41 -6.97 -7.97
CA HIS A 500 18.14 -7.28 -7.32
C HIS A 500 17.14 -7.99 -8.24
N THR A 501 17.27 -7.90 -9.56
CA THR A 501 16.42 -8.66 -10.48
C THR A 501 16.55 -10.17 -10.28
N ALA A 502 17.73 -10.68 -9.90
CA ALA A 502 17.91 -12.07 -9.54
C ALA A 502 17.10 -12.48 -8.30
N ARG A 503 16.87 -11.54 -7.36
CA ARG A 503 15.99 -11.75 -6.19
C ARG A 503 14.52 -11.77 -6.60
N LEU A 504 14.09 -10.86 -7.47
CA LEU A 504 12.75 -10.87 -8.04
C LEU A 504 12.48 -12.18 -8.80
N ALA A 505 13.45 -12.67 -9.58
CA ALA A 505 13.38 -13.95 -10.27
C ALA A 505 13.29 -15.14 -9.30
N ALA A 506 14.06 -15.14 -8.21
CA ALA A 506 14.00 -16.20 -7.19
C ALA A 506 12.66 -16.24 -6.45
N LEU A 507 11.97 -15.09 -6.32
CA LEU A 507 10.60 -14.96 -5.80
C LEU A 507 9.52 -15.30 -6.85
N GLY A 508 9.93 -15.59 -8.09
CA GLY A 508 9.02 -15.84 -9.21
C GLY A 508 8.22 -14.62 -9.66
N VAL A 509 8.67 -13.39 -9.36
CA VAL A 509 7.96 -12.16 -9.73
C VAL A 509 7.99 -11.97 -11.24
N ARG A 510 6.84 -11.74 -11.86
CA ARG A 510 6.71 -11.46 -13.31
C ARG A 510 6.95 -9.98 -13.61
N TYR A 511 8.16 -9.48 -13.38
CA TYR A 511 8.52 -8.07 -13.61
C TYR A 511 8.75 -7.74 -15.10
N ARG A 512 8.67 -6.46 -15.46
CA ARG A 512 9.13 -5.97 -16.78
C ARG A 512 10.66 -5.94 -16.82
N SER A 513 11.25 -6.73 -17.73
CA SER A 513 12.70 -6.85 -17.91
C SER A 513 13.37 -5.60 -18.46
#